data_AF-A0AB74JGA0-F1
#
_entry.id   AF-A0AB74JGA0-F1
#
_cell.length_a   1.000
_cell.length_b   1.000
_cell.length_c   1.000
_cell.angle_alpha   90.00
_cell.angle_beta   90.00
_cell.angle_gamma   90.00
#
_symmetry.space_group_name_H-M   'P 1'
#
loop_
_entity.id
_entity.type
_entity.pdbx_description
1 polymer ?
#
loop_
_entity_poly.entity_id
_entity_poly.type
_entity_poly.pdbx_seq_one_letter_code
_entity_poly.pdbx_strand_id
1 'polypeptide(L)'
;MAAISPRSIAQDGLSKPVQDECSPLVSVAETSEPENHAVDNSGEREFGGAVGVSAMMIGFPLLMYYMWIGATFYDGHIPTREPGQSWSAFFNHLFDLCYEHAFPHVKAWTIYWTFLIFEGACYLYMPGVYGKGKRLPSLGGKQLEYYCSAVWSWYTTIILAIVLHVSELFPLYTLIDEFGSIMSVAIISGFLVSIIAYFSALSRGAEHRMTGSPIYDFFMGAELNPRLFTWLDFKMFFEVRIPWYILFLTTLGACARQYENYGYVSGEAWFLLMAHFLYANACSKGEELIITSWDMYFEKWGFMLIFWNLAGVPLSYCHCTLYIANHDPSEYHWPTWALVLLFITYLFVYWIWDTANSQKNMFRAQERGVALNRKTFPQLPWKAVENPVFIKTRTGDSILCDGWYGKARKIHYTCDLFFALSWGAITGFHSPFPWFYPFFFSCMIVHRAIRDIQKCRAKYGDAWMEYEKRVPWLFIPVSYPRTKQRWVELTKYAVCHLGRR
;
A
#
# COMPACT_ATOMS: atom_id res chain seq x y z
N MET A 1 14.82 -34.44 50.87
CA MET A 1 13.93 -34.43 49.69
C MET A 1 12.62 -33.78 50.09
N ALA A 2 12.39 -32.54 49.68
CA ALA A 2 11.08 -31.88 49.74
C ALA A 2 11.07 -30.73 48.73
N ALA A 3 10.00 -30.65 47.95
CA ALA A 3 9.82 -29.79 46.78
C ALA A 3 9.48 -28.33 47.16
N ILE A 4 9.89 -27.38 46.29
CA ILE A 4 9.40 -25.99 46.30
C ILE A 4 8.88 -25.66 44.90
N SER A 5 7.65 -25.14 44.87
CA SER A 5 6.78 -24.88 43.72
C SER A 5 7.28 -23.76 42.78
N PRO A 6 7.10 -23.87 41.45
CA PRO A 6 7.42 -22.81 40.49
C PRO A 6 6.25 -21.83 40.34
N ARG A 7 6.10 -20.90 41.29
CA ARG A 7 5.23 -19.71 41.17
C ARG A 7 5.85 -18.54 41.94
N SER A 8 6.89 -17.89 41.39
CA SER A 8 7.29 -16.56 41.88
C SER A 8 8.14 -15.71 40.92
N ILE A 9 8.23 -16.04 39.63
CA ILE A 9 9.01 -15.23 38.66
C ILE A 9 8.15 -14.92 37.43
N ALA A 10 7.06 -14.19 37.64
CA ALA A 10 6.30 -13.55 36.57
C ALA A 10 5.20 -12.67 37.21
N GLN A 11 5.56 -11.52 37.79
CA GLN A 11 4.53 -10.50 38.10
C GLN A 11 5.00 -9.05 38.28
N ASP A 12 6.30 -8.75 38.42
CA ASP A 12 6.76 -7.37 38.69
C ASP A 12 7.19 -6.55 37.47
N GLY A 13 6.51 -6.71 36.33
CA GLY A 13 6.81 -5.93 35.11
C GLY A 13 5.63 -5.19 34.48
N LEU A 14 4.41 -5.38 34.97
CA LEU A 14 3.20 -5.03 34.22
C LEU A 14 2.19 -4.20 35.02
N SER A 15 2.63 -3.12 35.68
CA SER A 15 1.72 -2.11 36.22
C SER A 15 2.45 -0.86 36.69
N LYS A 16 2.91 -0.03 35.76
CA LYS A 16 3.00 1.41 36.03
C LYS A 16 2.50 2.17 34.80
N PRO A 17 1.48 3.04 34.91
CA PRO A 17 1.21 3.99 33.86
C PRO A 17 2.47 4.85 33.72
N VAL A 18 3.04 4.88 32.52
CA VAL A 18 4.05 5.88 32.17
C VAL A 18 3.35 7.21 32.36
N GLN A 19 3.76 7.98 33.36
CA GLN A 19 3.32 9.35 33.55
C GLN A 19 3.59 10.10 32.24
N ASP A 20 2.55 10.72 31.68
CA ASP A 20 2.68 11.70 30.60
C ASP A 20 3.49 12.87 31.15
N GLU A 21 4.82 12.78 31.09
CA GLU A 21 5.69 13.94 31.25
C GLU A 21 5.44 14.85 30.04
N CYS A 22 4.69 15.92 30.28
CA CYS A 22 4.55 17.08 29.41
C CYS A 22 5.95 17.61 29.03
N SER A 23 6.51 17.10 27.94
CA SER A 23 7.66 17.73 27.29
C SER A 23 7.19 19.06 26.66
N PRO A 24 7.82 20.20 27.00
CA PRO A 24 7.35 21.52 26.59
C PRO A 24 7.85 21.82 25.17
N LEU A 25 7.29 21.16 24.16
CA LEU A 25 7.57 21.45 22.76
C LEU A 25 6.31 21.24 21.93
N VAL A 26 5.37 22.18 22.05
CA VAL A 26 4.64 22.88 20.98
C VAL A 26 3.87 23.99 21.70
N SER A 27 4.33 25.24 21.63
CA SER A 27 3.44 26.37 21.87
C SER A 27 2.46 26.39 20.70
N VAL A 28 1.28 25.78 20.89
CA VAL A 28 0.15 26.03 20.01
C VAL A 28 -0.10 27.53 20.15
N ALA A 29 0.10 28.28 19.08
CA ALA A 29 -0.32 29.67 19.06
C ALA A 29 -1.82 29.67 19.35
N GLU A 30 -2.20 30.16 20.53
CA GLU A 30 -3.58 30.41 20.93
C GLU A 30 -4.16 31.50 20.04
N THR A 31 -4.63 31.14 18.86
CA THR A 31 -5.51 31.99 18.06
C THR A 31 -6.40 31.12 17.16
N SER A 32 -7.56 30.74 17.68
CA SER A 32 -8.88 30.63 17.03
C SER A 32 -9.74 29.65 17.84
N GLU A 33 -11.06 29.86 17.83
CA GLU A 33 -12.08 29.00 18.46
C GLU A 33 -11.81 27.50 18.24
N PRO A 34 -12.33 26.58 19.09
CA PRO A 34 -12.19 25.15 18.86
C PRO A 34 -12.73 24.81 17.47
N GLU A 35 -11.81 24.61 16.52
CA GLU A 35 -12.12 24.37 15.13
C GLU A 35 -12.98 23.10 15.09
N ASN A 36 -14.23 23.22 14.63
CA ASN A 36 -15.13 22.07 14.58
C ASN A 36 -14.59 21.06 13.55
N HIS A 37 -13.80 20.10 14.03
CA HIS A 37 -13.14 19.09 13.21
C HIS A 37 -14.11 18.17 12.46
N ALA A 38 -15.42 18.23 12.77
CA ALA A 38 -16.44 17.49 12.05
C ALA A 38 -16.74 18.08 10.67
N VAL A 39 -16.45 19.36 10.41
CA VAL A 39 -16.80 20.05 9.16
C VAL A 39 -15.54 20.46 8.39
N ASP A 40 -15.54 20.26 7.07
CA ASP A 40 -14.51 20.75 6.17
C ASP A 40 -14.96 22.06 5.49
N ASN A 41 -14.36 23.16 5.93
CA ASN A 41 -14.63 24.50 5.41
C ASN A 41 -13.67 24.94 4.29
N SER A 42 -12.75 24.09 3.84
CA SER A 42 -11.74 24.47 2.83
C SER A 42 -12.33 24.75 1.44
N GLY A 43 -13.49 24.17 1.13
CA GLY A 43 -14.08 24.19 -0.21
C GLY A 43 -13.32 23.35 -1.24
N GLU A 44 -12.20 22.74 -0.87
CA GLU A 44 -11.40 21.90 -1.77
C GLU A 44 -12.09 20.55 -1.98
N ARG A 45 -12.08 20.06 -3.23
CA ARG A 45 -12.61 18.74 -3.59
C ARG A 45 -11.59 18.02 -4.46
N GLU A 46 -11.03 16.95 -3.92
CA GLU A 46 -10.21 16.02 -4.69
C GLU A 46 -11.10 15.20 -5.67
N PHE A 47 -10.48 14.53 -6.64
CA PHE A 47 -11.15 13.58 -7.55
C PHE A 47 -12.36 14.14 -8.33
N GLY A 48 -12.38 15.44 -8.63
CA GLY A 48 -13.49 16.06 -9.38
C GLY A 48 -14.80 16.18 -8.59
N GLY A 49 -14.75 16.12 -7.26
CA GLY A 49 -15.93 16.25 -6.39
C GLY A 49 -16.94 15.12 -6.60
N ALA A 50 -18.22 15.39 -6.32
CA ALA A 50 -19.28 14.37 -6.33
C ALA A 50 -19.41 13.64 -7.69
N VAL A 51 -19.25 14.36 -8.81
CA VAL A 51 -19.34 13.76 -10.16
C VAL A 51 -18.18 12.81 -10.42
N GLY A 52 -16.95 13.26 -10.16
CA GLY A 52 -15.77 12.44 -10.43
C GLY A 52 -15.70 11.21 -9.51
N VAL A 53 -16.03 11.35 -8.23
CA VAL A 53 -16.09 10.18 -7.33
C VAL A 53 -17.22 9.22 -7.71
N SER A 54 -18.36 9.70 -8.21
CA SER A 54 -19.43 8.82 -8.72
C SER A 54 -18.95 8.02 -9.92
N ALA A 55 -18.26 8.67 -10.86
CA ALA A 55 -17.67 8.00 -12.01
C ALA A 55 -16.64 6.95 -11.58
N MET A 56 -15.87 7.19 -10.52
CA MET A 56 -14.91 6.21 -9.97
C MET A 56 -15.61 5.03 -9.28
N MET A 57 -16.65 5.27 -8.48
CA MET A 57 -17.41 4.20 -7.80
C MET A 57 -18.09 3.25 -8.78
N ILE A 58 -18.54 3.75 -9.93
CA ILE A 58 -19.14 2.93 -11.00
C ILE A 58 -18.06 2.34 -11.91
N GLY A 59 -17.09 3.17 -12.30
CA GLY A 59 -16.10 2.84 -13.32
C GLY A 59 -15.08 1.79 -12.88
N PHE A 60 -14.61 1.82 -11.63
CA PHE A 60 -13.60 0.84 -11.18
C PHE A 60 -14.14 -0.59 -11.14
N PRO A 61 -15.31 -0.89 -10.54
CA PRO A 61 -15.88 -2.23 -10.63
C PRO A 61 -16.08 -2.72 -12.07
N LEU A 62 -16.62 -1.86 -12.94
CA LEU A 62 -16.83 -2.22 -14.36
C LEU A 62 -15.52 -2.48 -15.10
N LEU A 63 -14.49 -1.66 -14.82
CA LEU A 63 -13.16 -1.85 -15.39
C LEU A 63 -12.53 -3.16 -14.93
N MET A 64 -12.71 -3.53 -13.66
CA MET A 64 -12.23 -4.82 -13.12
C MET A 64 -12.87 -6.01 -13.85
N TYR A 65 -14.20 -6.02 -14.02
CA TYR A 65 -14.87 -7.05 -14.80
C TYR A 65 -14.39 -7.07 -16.26
N TYR A 66 -14.27 -5.91 -16.88
CA TYR A 66 -13.82 -5.80 -18.28
C TYR A 66 -12.41 -6.36 -18.47
N MET A 67 -11.49 -6.02 -17.58
CA MET A 67 -10.11 -6.52 -17.62
C MET A 67 -10.04 -8.02 -17.35
N TRP A 68 -10.80 -8.53 -16.39
CA TRP A 68 -10.86 -9.97 -16.10
C TRP A 68 -11.47 -10.76 -17.27
N ILE A 69 -12.55 -10.26 -17.89
CA ILE A 69 -13.14 -10.88 -19.08
C ILE A 69 -12.10 -10.97 -20.19
N GLY A 70 -11.40 -9.87 -20.47
CA GLY A 70 -10.35 -9.85 -21.49
C GLY A 70 -9.22 -10.83 -21.19
N ALA A 71 -8.78 -10.86 -19.94
CA ALA A 71 -7.72 -11.76 -19.48
C ALA A 71 -8.08 -13.25 -19.55
N THR A 72 -9.37 -13.60 -19.47
CA THR A 72 -9.83 -14.99 -19.31
C THR A 72 -10.50 -15.56 -20.56
N PHE A 73 -11.34 -14.76 -21.24
CA PHE A 73 -12.19 -15.22 -22.35
C PHE A 73 -11.77 -14.67 -23.72
N TYR A 74 -10.83 -13.73 -23.76
CA TYR A 74 -10.33 -13.12 -24.99
C TYR A 74 -8.81 -13.33 -25.15
N ASP A 75 -8.25 -14.41 -24.59
CA ASP A 75 -6.84 -14.75 -24.76
C ASP A 75 -5.90 -13.61 -24.35
N GLY A 76 -6.23 -12.92 -23.25
CA GLY A 76 -5.47 -11.75 -22.81
C GLY A 76 -5.73 -10.46 -23.60
N HIS A 77 -6.59 -10.44 -24.60
CA HIS A 77 -6.85 -9.27 -25.43
C HIS A 77 -8.05 -8.44 -24.94
N ILE A 78 -8.13 -7.21 -25.43
CA ILE A 78 -9.23 -6.28 -25.15
C ILE A 78 -10.54 -6.87 -25.70
N PRO A 79 -11.60 -7.06 -24.88
CA PRO A 79 -12.90 -7.50 -25.37
C PRO A 79 -13.43 -6.52 -26.42
N THR A 80 -13.68 -7.03 -27.61
CA THR A 80 -14.18 -6.26 -28.75
C THR A 80 -15.37 -6.96 -29.40
N ARG A 81 -16.16 -6.18 -30.15
CA ARG A 81 -17.32 -6.70 -30.88
C ARG A 81 -16.89 -7.60 -32.03
N GLU A 82 -17.65 -8.67 -32.23
CA GLU A 82 -17.53 -9.45 -33.45
C GLU A 82 -18.04 -8.66 -34.67
N PRO A 83 -17.53 -8.95 -35.89
CA PRO A 83 -18.03 -8.32 -37.11
C PRO A 83 -19.55 -8.49 -37.27
N GLY A 84 -20.28 -7.38 -37.34
CA GLY A 84 -21.73 -7.37 -37.46
C GLY A 84 -22.52 -7.42 -36.13
N GLN A 85 -21.86 -7.61 -35.00
CA GLN A 85 -22.51 -7.59 -33.68
C GLN A 85 -22.93 -6.17 -33.29
N SER A 86 -24.19 -6.00 -32.88
CA SER A 86 -24.66 -4.72 -32.33
C SER A 86 -24.01 -4.42 -30.97
N TRP A 87 -24.00 -3.14 -30.56
CA TRP A 87 -23.50 -2.77 -29.24
C TRP A 87 -24.30 -3.40 -28.10
N SER A 88 -25.63 -3.49 -28.22
CA SER A 88 -26.47 -4.13 -27.21
C SER A 88 -26.16 -5.62 -27.06
N ALA A 89 -25.98 -6.34 -28.18
CA ALA A 89 -25.62 -7.75 -28.15
C ALA A 89 -24.24 -7.97 -27.51
N PHE A 90 -23.27 -7.09 -27.77
CA PHE A 90 -21.96 -7.14 -27.13
C PHE A 90 -22.01 -6.91 -25.62
N PHE A 91 -22.72 -5.88 -25.16
CA PHE A 91 -22.84 -5.64 -23.72
C PHE A 91 -23.62 -6.74 -23.00
N ASN A 92 -24.65 -7.31 -23.64
CA ASN A 92 -25.34 -8.49 -23.11
C ASN A 92 -24.37 -9.67 -23.01
N HIS A 93 -23.55 -9.92 -24.03
CA HIS A 93 -22.54 -10.98 -23.98
C HIS A 93 -21.54 -10.80 -22.83
N LEU A 94 -21.01 -9.59 -22.62
CA LEU A 94 -20.13 -9.31 -21.47
C LEU A 94 -20.83 -9.50 -20.13
N PHE A 95 -22.11 -9.14 -20.05
CA PHE A 95 -22.93 -9.37 -18.87
C PHE A 95 -23.16 -10.85 -18.62
N ASP A 96 -23.46 -11.63 -19.67
CA ASP A 96 -23.66 -13.08 -19.59
C ASP A 96 -22.39 -13.76 -19.08
N LEU A 97 -21.21 -13.37 -19.57
CA LEU A 97 -19.92 -13.87 -19.05
C LEU A 97 -19.74 -13.56 -17.55
N CYS A 98 -20.10 -12.35 -17.10
CA CYS A 98 -20.07 -12.03 -15.67
C CYS A 98 -21.08 -12.85 -14.88
N TYR A 99 -22.28 -13.03 -15.42
CA TYR A 99 -23.35 -13.77 -14.76
C TYR A 99 -23.01 -15.27 -14.63
N GLU A 100 -22.35 -15.86 -15.63
CA GLU A 100 -21.99 -17.27 -15.63
C GLU A 100 -20.73 -17.54 -14.82
N HIS A 101 -19.70 -16.71 -14.96
CA HIS A 101 -18.35 -17.00 -14.46
C HIS A 101 -17.88 -16.11 -13.31
N ALA A 102 -18.66 -15.08 -12.95
CA ALA A 102 -18.39 -14.22 -11.82
C ALA A 102 -19.58 -14.10 -10.86
N PHE A 103 -20.53 -15.03 -10.89
CA PHE A 103 -21.64 -15.00 -9.95
C PHE A 103 -21.15 -15.16 -8.50
N PRO A 104 -21.54 -14.29 -7.56
CA PRO A 104 -21.05 -14.34 -6.17
C PRO A 104 -21.76 -15.46 -5.38
N HIS A 105 -21.48 -16.72 -5.71
CA HIS A 105 -22.07 -17.89 -5.06
C HIS A 105 -21.47 -18.16 -3.67
N VAL A 106 -22.12 -19.06 -2.93
CA VAL A 106 -21.80 -19.35 -1.52
C VAL A 106 -20.34 -19.78 -1.31
N LYS A 107 -19.77 -20.60 -2.20
CA LYS A 107 -18.35 -20.99 -2.12
C LYS A 107 -17.41 -19.77 -2.16
N ALA A 108 -17.60 -18.83 -3.09
CA ALA A 108 -16.77 -17.62 -3.17
C ALA A 108 -16.91 -16.73 -1.92
N TRP A 109 -18.14 -16.55 -1.42
CA TRP A 109 -18.38 -15.86 -0.14
C TRP A 109 -17.64 -16.51 1.01
N THR A 110 -17.72 -17.84 1.09
CA THR A 110 -17.07 -18.63 2.15
C THR A 110 -15.56 -18.47 2.08
N ILE A 111 -14.95 -18.60 0.91
CA ILE A 111 -13.49 -18.44 0.73
C ILE A 111 -13.05 -17.04 1.19
N TYR A 112 -13.67 -16.01 0.64
CA TYR A 112 -13.25 -14.63 0.86
C TYR A 112 -13.45 -14.18 2.31
N TRP A 113 -14.62 -14.44 2.90
CA TRP A 113 -14.91 -14.03 4.28
C TRP A 113 -14.26 -14.91 5.33
N THR A 114 -14.02 -16.20 5.07
CA THR A 114 -13.20 -17.03 5.97
C THR A 114 -11.79 -16.46 6.06
N PHE A 115 -11.20 -16.06 4.92
CA PHE A 115 -9.90 -15.39 4.90
C PHE A 115 -9.92 -14.06 5.68
N LEU A 116 -10.92 -13.19 5.45
CA LEU A 116 -11.04 -11.93 6.20
C LEU A 116 -11.18 -12.15 7.72
N ILE A 117 -12.04 -13.08 8.13
CA ILE A 117 -12.25 -13.39 9.56
C ILE A 117 -10.98 -13.99 10.17
N PHE A 118 -10.31 -14.89 9.45
CA PHE A 118 -9.04 -15.48 9.86
C PHE A 118 -7.97 -14.41 10.07
N GLU A 119 -7.79 -13.49 9.10
CA GLU A 119 -6.82 -12.40 9.24
C GLU A 119 -7.20 -11.43 10.37
N GLY A 120 -8.50 -11.22 10.61
CA GLY A 120 -8.99 -10.45 11.75
C GLY A 120 -8.65 -11.12 13.08
N ALA A 121 -8.78 -12.45 13.16
CA ALA A 121 -8.35 -13.21 14.33
C ALA A 121 -6.83 -13.15 14.49
N CYS A 122 -6.06 -13.28 13.41
CA CYS A 122 -4.61 -13.12 13.46
C CYS A 122 -4.21 -11.72 13.92
N TYR A 123 -4.89 -10.66 13.43
CA TYR A 123 -4.68 -9.29 13.89
C TYR A 123 -4.79 -9.19 15.42
N LEU A 124 -5.86 -9.76 15.98
CA LEU A 124 -6.18 -9.67 17.40
C LEU A 124 -5.31 -10.54 18.31
N TYR A 125 -4.94 -11.75 17.86
CA TYR A 125 -4.40 -12.78 18.75
C TYR A 125 -2.95 -13.17 18.46
N MET A 126 -2.44 -12.94 17.24
CA MET A 126 -1.05 -13.29 16.95
C MET A 126 -0.08 -12.34 17.65
N PRO A 127 1.14 -12.80 18.00
CA PRO A 127 2.12 -11.95 18.66
C PRO A 127 2.43 -10.69 17.83
N GLY A 128 2.55 -9.56 18.51
CA GLY A 128 2.71 -8.27 17.88
C GLY A 128 3.40 -7.27 18.80
N VAL A 129 3.59 -6.06 18.29
CA VAL A 129 4.17 -4.95 19.05
C VAL A 129 3.23 -3.76 19.03
N TYR A 130 3.23 -2.98 20.10
CA TYR A 130 2.50 -1.72 20.13
C TYR A 130 3.35 -0.59 19.57
N GLY A 131 2.73 0.24 18.74
CA GLY A 131 3.30 1.47 18.20
C GLY A 131 2.37 2.65 18.40
N LYS A 132 2.93 3.87 18.46
CA LYS A 132 2.17 5.12 18.56
C LYS A 132 2.13 5.83 17.20
N GLY A 133 0.91 6.13 16.72
CA GLY A 133 0.69 6.91 15.51
C GLY A 133 1.10 8.37 15.66
N LYS A 134 0.79 9.21 14.66
CA LYS A 134 1.00 10.66 14.79
C LYS A 134 0.01 11.30 15.78
N ARG A 135 0.40 12.48 16.29
CA ARG A 135 -0.49 13.33 17.09
C ARG A 135 -1.64 13.81 16.21
N LEU A 136 -2.87 13.58 16.66
CA LEU A 136 -4.08 13.97 15.94
C LEU A 136 -4.62 15.29 16.51
N PRO A 137 -4.64 16.40 15.73
CA PRO A 137 -5.21 17.67 16.19
C PRO A 137 -6.66 17.53 16.66
N SER A 138 -7.44 16.71 15.95
CA SER A 138 -8.85 16.43 16.28
C SER A 138 -9.08 15.77 17.63
N LEU A 139 -8.03 15.21 18.24
CA LEU A 139 -8.07 14.60 19.56
C LEU A 139 -7.17 15.35 20.56
N GLY A 140 -6.99 16.66 20.38
CA GLY A 140 -6.16 17.49 21.26
C GLY A 140 -4.68 17.09 21.26
N GLY A 141 -4.19 16.54 20.14
CA GLY A 141 -2.81 16.06 20.00
C GLY A 141 -2.56 14.65 20.53
N LYS A 142 -3.60 13.91 20.95
CA LYS A 142 -3.48 12.51 21.36
C LYS A 142 -2.87 11.65 20.25
N GLN A 143 -2.03 10.69 20.64
CA GLN A 143 -1.51 9.65 19.73
C GLN A 143 -2.30 8.36 19.95
N LEU A 144 -2.81 7.79 18.87
CA LEU A 144 -3.45 6.48 18.93
C LEU A 144 -2.42 5.37 19.03
N GLU A 145 -2.73 4.36 19.82
CA GLU A 145 -1.95 3.14 19.94
C GLU A 145 -2.44 2.11 18.92
N TYR A 146 -1.50 1.38 18.33
CA TYR A 146 -1.74 0.41 17.26
C TYR A 146 -1.00 -0.89 17.55
N TYR A 147 -1.72 -2.01 17.48
CA TYR A 147 -1.14 -3.33 17.60
C TYR A 147 -0.67 -3.84 16.23
N CYS A 148 0.60 -4.20 16.13
CA CYS A 148 1.27 -4.54 14.88
C CYS A 148 1.73 -6.01 14.86
N SER A 149 0.83 -6.91 14.47
CA SER A 149 1.00 -8.38 14.42
C SER A 149 1.22 -8.98 13.03
N ALA A 150 1.31 -8.15 11.97
CA ALA A 150 1.24 -8.62 10.58
C ALA A 150 2.34 -9.61 10.21
N VAL A 151 3.54 -9.52 10.80
CA VAL A 151 4.59 -10.53 10.55
C VAL A 151 4.12 -11.93 10.91
N TRP A 152 3.48 -12.10 12.06
CA TRP A 152 3.00 -13.41 12.48
C TRP A 152 1.77 -13.85 11.70
N SER A 153 0.85 -12.92 11.38
CA SER A 153 -0.22 -13.17 10.41
C SER A 153 0.38 -13.74 9.12
N TRP A 154 1.32 -13.02 8.51
CA TRP A 154 1.91 -13.35 7.22
C TRP A 154 2.46 -14.77 7.12
N TYR A 155 3.37 -15.14 8.03
CA TYR A 155 3.98 -16.47 8.00
C TYR A 155 2.98 -17.57 8.38
N THR A 156 2.02 -17.29 9.27
CA THR A 156 0.97 -18.26 9.59
C THR A 156 0.09 -18.52 8.37
N THR A 157 -0.30 -17.48 7.64
CA THR A 157 -1.10 -17.57 6.40
C THR A 157 -0.37 -18.39 5.34
N ILE A 158 0.93 -18.15 5.14
CA ILE A 158 1.74 -18.93 4.19
C ILE A 158 1.78 -20.41 4.59
N ILE A 159 2.08 -20.71 5.86
CA ILE A 159 2.18 -22.10 6.34
C ILE A 159 0.84 -22.81 6.18
N LEU A 160 -0.26 -22.17 6.59
CA LEU A 160 -1.60 -22.76 6.46
C LEU A 160 -2.01 -22.94 5.00
N ALA A 161 -1.73 -21.98 4.12
CA ALA A 161 -1.99 -22.10 2.70
C ALA A 161 -1.27 -23.32 2.08
N ILE A 162 0.01 -23.53 2.43
CA ILE A 162 0.78 -24.70 1.98
C ILE A 162 0.21 -26.00 2.57
N VAL A 163 -0.10 -26.03 3.87
CA VAL A 163 -0.68 -27.22 4.53
C VAL A 163 -2.01 -27.59 3.89
N LEU A 164 -2.89 -26.62 3.65
CA LEU A 164 -4.19 -26.85 3.02
C LEU A 164 -4.06 -27.36 1.58
N HIS A 165 -3.05 -26.89 0.84
CA HIS A 165 -2.76 -27.38 -0.50
C HIS A 165 -2.26 -28.83 -0.49
N VAL A 166 -1.23 -29.11 0.32
CA VAL A 166 -0.58 -30.44 0.37
C VAL A 166 -1.50 -31.50 0.98
N SER A 167 -2.40 -31.12 1.89
CA SER A 167 -3.43 -32.00 2.42
C SER A 167 -4.65 -32.17 1.50
N GLU A 168 -4.65 -31.51 0.34
CA GLU A 168 -5.76 -31.50 -0.64
C GLU A 168 -7.09 -30.94 -0.11
N LEU A 169 -7.09 -30.36 1.10
CA LEU A 169 -8.29 -29.74 1.70
C LEU A 169 -8.68 -28.46 0.97
N PHE A 170 -7.71 -27.72 0.45
CA PHE A 170 -7.94 -26.55 -0.38
C PHE A 170 -6.81 -26.41 -1.40
N PRO A 171 -7.01 -26.87 -2.65
CA PRO A 171 -6.04 -26.65 -3.72
C PRO A 171 -5.89 -25.16 -4.00
N LEU A 172 -4.67 -24.61 -3.96
CA LEU A 172 -4.46 -23.15 -4.03
C LEU A 172 -4.90 -22.52 -5.35
N TYR A 173 -4.84 -23.29 -6.44
CA TYR A 173 -5.33 -22.85 -7.74
C TYR A 173 -6.84 -22.64 -7.80
N THR A 174 -7.60 -23.07 -6.78
CA THR A 174 -9.01 -22.70 -6.58
C THR A 174 -9.19 -21.18 -6.56
N LEU A 175 -8.21 -20.41 -6.07
CA LEU A 175 -8.27 -18.94 -6.08
C LEU A 175 -8.29 -18.36 -7.50
N ILE A 176 -7.74 -19.09 -8.47
CA ILE A 176 -7.73 -18.69 -9.88
C ILE A 176 -8.99 -19.22 -10.57
N ASP A 177 -9.41 -20.45 -10.28
CA ASP A 177 -10.64 -21.04 -10.83
C ASP A 177 -11.89 -20.24 -10.44
N GLU A 178 -11.92 -19.77 -9.19
CA GLU A 178 -13.03 -18.99 -8.62
C GLU A 178 -12.80 -17.48 -8.71
N PHE A 179 -11.81 -17.02 -9.49
CA PHE A 179 -11.35 -15.64 -9.46
C PHE A 179 -12.48 -14.63 -9.73
N GLY A 180 -13.30 -14.88 -10.76
CA GLY A 180 -14.43 -14.02 -11.12
C GLY A 180 -15.43 -13.88 -9.97
N SER A 181 -15.84 -15.00 -9.38
CA SER A 181 -16.78 -15.04 -8.27
C SER A 181 -16.21 -14.39 -6.99
N ILE A 182 -14.94 -14.64 -6.67
CA ILE A 182 -14.24 -14.00 -5.54
C ILE A 182 -14.16 -12.48 -5.77
N MET A 183 -13.90 -12.05 -6.99
CA MET A 183 -13.85 -10.63 -7.35
C MET A 183 -15.20 -9.95 -7.16
N SER A 184 -16.29 -10.58 -7.59
CA SER A 184 -17.64 -10.08 -7.33
C SER A 184 -17.94 -9.96 -5.84
N VAL A 185 -17.57 -10.97 -5.05
CA VAL A 185 -17.71 -10.94 -3.58
C VAL A 185 -16.91 -9.79 -2.97
N ALA A 186 -15.67 -9.58 -3.40
CA ALA A 186 -14.82 -8.51 -2.92
C ALA A 186 -15.39 -7.12 -3.25
N ILE A 187 -15.89 -6.93 -4.49
CA ILE A 187 -16.54 -5.69 -4.93
C ILE A 187 -17.78 -5.40 -4.08
N ILE A 188 -18.67 -6.39 -3.94
CA ILE A 188 -19.90 -6.26 -3.14
C ILE A 188 -19.54 -5.97 -1.68
N SER A 189 -18.56 -6.68 -1.12
CA SER A 189 -18.07 -6.45 0.24
C SER A 189 -17.51 -5.05 0.42
N GLY A 190 -16.79 -4.53 -0.58
CA GLY A 190 -16.32 -3.14 -0.63
C GLY A 190 -17.44 -2.12 -0.48
N PHE A 191 -18.54 -2.29 -1.22
CA PHE A 191 -19.73 -1.43 -1.07
C PHE A 191 -20.41 -1.62 0.28
N LEU A 192 -20.68 -2.86 0.70
CA LEU A 192 -21.39 -3.15 1.96
C LEU A 192 -20.64 -2.59 3.18
N VAL A 193 -19.33 -2.85 3.28
CA VAL A 193 -18.50 -2.34 4.38
C VAL A 193 -18.46 -0.82 4.37
N SER A 194 -18.41 -0.18 3.20
CA SER A 194 -18.43 1.29 3.10
C SER A 194 -19.75 1.89 3.53
N ILE A 195 -20.88 1.27 3.17
CA ILE A 195 -22.23 1.67 3.59
C ILE A 195 -22.33 1.58 5.11
N ILE A 196 -21.92 0.45 5.69
CA ILE A 196 -21.94 0.24 7.14
C ILE A 196 -21.04 1.27 7.84
N ALA A 197 -19.82 1.49 7.33
CA ALA A 197 -18.88 2.45 7.89
C ALA A 197 -19.44 3.88 7.91
N TYR A 198 -20.03 4.32 6.79
CA TYR A 198 -20.57 5.66 6.63
C TYR A 198 -21.75 5.90 7.59
N PHE A 199 -22.76 5.04 7.58
CA PHE A 199 -23.93 5.21 8.44
C PHE A 199 -23.62 4.98 9.92
N SER A 200 -22.69 4.08 10.25
CA SER A 200 -22.20 3.89 11.62
C SER A 200 -21.57 5.18 12.15
N ALA A 201 -20.71 5.83 11.37
CA ALA A 201 -20.06 7.07 11.77
C ALA A 201 -21.09 8.19 12.05
N LEU A 202 -22.08 8.37 11.16
CA LEU A 202 -23.17 9.34 11.34
C LEU A 202 -24.00 9.03 12.59
N SER A 203 -24.37 7.77 12.80
CA SER A 203 -25.18 7.37 13.96
C SER A 203 -24.48 7.57 15.30
N ARG A 204 -23.14 7.53 15.31
CA ARG A 204 -22.31 7.66 16.51
C ARG A 204 -21.83 9.10 16.74
N GLY A 205 -22.10 10.04 15.85
CA GLY A 205 -21.52 11.39 15.95
C GLY A 205 -19.99 11.41 15.77
N ALA A 206 -19.45 10.46 15.00
CA ALA A 206 -18.00 10.26 14.81
C ALA A 206 -17.47 10.95 13.54
N GLU A 207 -18.23 11.90 13.00
CA GLU A 207 -17.91 12.61 11.77
C GLU A 207 -16.60 13.39 11.87
N HIS A 208 -15.83 13.36 10.79
CA HIS A 208 -14.58 14.07 10.65
C HIS A 208 -14.50 14.72 9.27
N ARG A 209 -14.19 16.02 9.23
CA ARG A 209 -13.97 16.81 7.99
C ARG A 209 -15.04 16.53 6.92
N MET A 210 -16.31 16.63 7.27
CA MET A 210 -17.45 16.41 6.38
C MET A 210 -17.70 17.63 5.51
N THR A 211 -17.97 17.39 4.23
CA THR A 211 -18.09 18.44 3.22
C THR A 211 -19.54 18.90 2.99
N GLY A 212 -20.50 18.14 3.49
CA GLY A 212 -21.94 18.36 3.25
C GLY A 212 -22.42 17.78 1.91
N SER A 213 -21.54 17.12 1.14
CA SER A 213 -21.91 16.40 -0.08
C SER A 213 -21.92 14.90 0.21
N PRO A 214 -23.10 14.25 0.35
CA PRO A 214 -23.18 12.86 0.80
C PRO A 214 -22.40 11.87 -0.07
N ILE A 215 -22.44 12.07 -1.40
CA ILE A 215 -21.72 11.22 -2.36
C ILE A 215 -20.20 11.36 -2.17
N TYR A 216 -19.71 12.59 -2.02
CA TYR A 216 -18.29 12.85 -1.82
C TYR A 216 -17.81 12.36 -0.45
N ASP A 217 -18.59 12.60 0.59
CA ASP A 217 -18.29 12.16 1.95
C ASP A 217 -18.38 10.64 2.09
N PHE A 218 -19.24 9.96 1.35
CA PHE A 218 -19.25 8.50 1.28
C PHE A 218 -17.97 7.96 0.63
N PHE A 219 -17.53 8.59 -0.46
CA PHE A 219 -16.31 8.20 -1.14
C PHE A 219 -15.06 8.40 -0.28
N MET A 220 -14.89 9.59 0.30
CA MET A 220 -13.74 9.93 1.12
C MET A 220 -13.81 9.32 2.52
N GLY A 221 -15.01 9.13 3.08
CA GLY A 221 -15.27 8.56 4.40
C GLY A 221 -15.79 9.58 5.40
N ALA A 222 -16.52 9.09 6.40
CA ALA A 222 -17.10 9.92 7.45
C ALA A 222 -16.24 9.96 8.73
N GLU A 223 -15.48 8.90 9.02
CA GLU A 223 -14.70 8.78 10.25
C GLU A 223 -13.20 8.67 9.96
N LEU A 224 -12.37 9.25 10.84
CA LEU A 224 -10.92 9.21 10.67
C LEU A 224 -10.33 7.85 11.01
N ASN A 225 -10.54 7.33 12.22
CA ASN A 225 -9.93 6.06 12.67
C ASN A 225 -10.98 5.17 13.34
N PRO A 226 -11.87 4.53 12.57
CA PRO A 226 -12.87 3.62 13.11
C PRO A 226 -12.20 2.42 13.75
N ARG A 227 -12.72 2.02 14.91
CA ARG A 227 -12.23 0.87 15.69
C ARG A 227 -13.36 -0.04 16.10
N LEU A 228 -13.13 -1.35 15.99
CA LEU A 228 -13.97 -2.35 16.63
C LEU A 228 -13.58 -2.40 18.11
N PHE A 229 -14.40 -1.76 18.95
CA PHE A 229 -14.06 -1.44 20.33
C PHE A 229 -12.76 -0.64 20.41
N THR A 230 -11.76 -1.14 21.14
CA THR A 230 -10.41 -0.55 21.23
C THR A 230 -9.34 -1.43 20.59
N TRP A 231 -9.69 -2.65 20.16
CA TRP A 231 -8.74 -3.70 19.84
C TRP A 231 -8.29 -3.73 18.38
N LEU A 232 -9.21 -3.48 17.43
CA LEU A 232 -8.93 -3.54 16.00
C LEU A 232 -9.18 -2.19 15.34
N ASP A 233 -8.13 -1.62 14.74
CA ASP A 233 -8.23 -0.44 13.89
C ASP A 233 -8.45 -0.88 12.43
N PHE A 234 -9.59 -0.49 11.86
CA PHE A 234 -10.02 -1.01 10.56
C PHE A 234 -9.10 -0.62 9.42
N LYS A 235 -8.44 0.54 9.50
CA LYS A 235 -7.48 0.93 8.46
C LYS A 235 -6.24 0.05 8.50
N MET A 236 -5.65 -0.14 9.68
CA MET A 236 -4.48 -1.01 9.84
C MET A 236 -4.78 -2.46 9.48
N PHE A 237 -5.97 -2.95 9.81
CA PHE A 237 -6.39 -4.29 9.46
C PHE A 237 -6.46 -4.46 7.92
N PHE A 238 -7.07 -3.51 7.22
CA PHE A 238 -7.30 -3.60 5.77
C PHE A 238 -6.07 -3.25 4.92
N GLU A 239 -5.20 -2.33 5.34
CA GLU A 239 -4.14 -1.78 4.48
C GLU A 239 -3.06 -2.80 4.09
N VAL A 240 -2.71 -3.71 5.00
CA VAL A 240 -1.61 -4.67 4.77
C VAL A 240 -2.12 -6.09 4.50
N ARG A 241 -2.90 -6.65 5.42
CA ARG A 241 -3.18 -8.11 5.45
C ARG A 241 -4.03 -8.55 4.27
N ILE A 242 -5.03 -7.76 3.89
CA ILE A 242 -5.99 -8.19 2.88
C ILE A 242 -5.42 -8.08 1.47
N PRO A 243 -5.04 -6.88 0.98
CA PRO A 243 -4.67 -6.71 -0.42
C PRO A 243 -3.40 -7.51 -0.78
N TRP A 244 -2.36 -7.41 0.04
CA TRP A 244 -1.06 -7.99 -0.31
C TRP A 244 -1.01 -9.50 -0.11
N TYR A 245 -1.78 -10.05 0.84
CA TYR A 245 -1.78 -11.50 1.05
C TYR A 245 -2.61 -12.19 0.00
N ILE A 246 -3.78 -11.63 -0.39
CA ILE A 246 -4.55 -12.16 -1.51
C ILE A 246 -3.70 -12.13 -2.79
N LEU A 247 -3.03 -11.02 -3.08
CA LEU A 247 -2.17 -10.91 -4.26
C LEU A 247 -1.09 -12.02 -4.29
N PHE A 248 -0.40 -12.23 -3.17
CA PHE A 248 0.59 -13.30 -3.07
C PHE A 248 -0.03 -14.70 -3.16
N LEU A 249 -1.14 -14.96 -2.47
CA LEU A 249 -1.80 -16.26 -2.48
C LEU A 249 -2.30 -16.62 -3.88
N THR A 250 -2.78 -15.65 -4.66
CA THR A 250 -3.13 -15.84 -6.07
C THR A 250 -1.90 -16.26 -6.89
N THR A 251 -0.73 -15.65 -6.67
CA THR A 251 0.52 -16.04 -7.35
C THR A 251 1.05 -17.38 -6.91
N LEU A 252 0.92 -17.71 -5.62
CA LEU A 252 1.24 -19.02 -5.10
C LEU A 252 0.33 -20.09 -5.72
N GLY A 253 -0.97 -19.79 -5.88
CA GLY A 253 -1.92 -20.63 -6.61
C GLY A 253 -1.54 -20.83 -8.07
N ALA A 254 -1.02 -19.80 -8.75
CA ALA A 254 -0.55 -19.92 -10.13
C ALA A 254 0.67 -20.84 -10.23
N CYS A 255 1.61 -20.73 -9.29
CA CYS A 255 2.75 -21.64 -9.21
C CYS A 255 2.31 -23.08 -8.94
N ALA A 256 1.35 -23.29 -8.02
CA ALA A 256 0.79 -24.60 -7.74
C ALA A 256 0.12 -25.22 -8.98
N ARG A 257 -0.67 -24.44 -9.72
CA ARG A 257 -1.27 -24.86 -11.00
C ARG A 257 -0.23 -25.26 -12.03
N GLN A 258 0.83 -24.46 -12.21
CA GLN A 258 1.89 -24.80 -13.17
C GLN A 258 2.58 -26.10 -12.80
N TYR A 259 2.86 -26.30 -11.50
CA TYR A 259 3.48 -27.54 -11.04
C TYR A 259 2.59 -28.75 -11.32
N GLU A 260 1.28 -28.64 -11.14
CA GLU A 260 0.34 -29.73 -11.43
C GLU A 260 0.19 -30.01 -12.93
N ASN A 261 0.07 -28.95 -13.75
CA ASN A 261 -0.15 -29.10 -15.19
C ASN A 261 1.13 -29.52 -15.95
N TYR A 262 2.29 -29.03 -15.53
CA TYR A 262 3.54 -29.15 -16.29
C TYR A 262 4.63 -29.94 -15.56
N GLY A 263 4.46 -30.25 -14.28
CA GLY A 263 5.51 -30.87 -13.44
C GLY A 263 6.64 -29.93 -13.02
N TYR A 264 6.55 -28.64 -13.38
CA TYR A 264 7.51 -27.60 -13.01
C TYR A 264 6.84 -26.22 -12.94
N VAL A 265 7.55 -25.25 -12.37
CA VAL A 265 7.12 -23.84 -12.31
C VAL A 265 8.11 -23.01 -13.13
N SER A 266 7.59 -22.14 -14.00
CA SER A 266 8.41 -21.30 -14.89
C SER A 266 9.25 -20.28 -14.11
N GLY A 267 10.32 -19.78 -14.73
CA GLY A 267 11.19 -18.78 -14.09
C GLY A 267 10.47 -17.44 -13.86
N GLU A 268 9.52 -17.12 -14.73
CA GLU A 268 8.63 -15.96 -14.69
C GLU A 268 7.65 -16.04 -13.53
N ALA A 269 7.07 -17.23 -13.31
CA ALA A 269 6.20 -17.49 -12.17
C ALA A 269 6.96 -17.42 -10.84
N TRP A 270 8.16 -18.02 -10.77
CA TRP A 270 9.06 -17.87 -9.62
C TRP A 270 9.44 -16.41 -9.35
N PHE A 271 9.65 -15.62 -10.41
CA PHE A 271 9.96 -14.20 -10.29
C PHE A 271 8.79 -13.43 -9.66
N LEU A 272 7.57 -13.62 -10.17
CA LEU A 272 6.38 -12.98 -9.60
C LEU A 272 6.12 -13.43 -8.16
N LEU A 273 6.31 -14.72 -7.86
CA LEU A 273 6.14 -15.24 -6.50
C LEU A 273 7.13 -14.57 -5.53
N MET A 274 8.41 -14.48 -5.90
CA MET A 274 9.42 -13.76 -5.13
C MET A 274 9.03 -12.28 -4.98
N ALA A 275 8.65 -11.63 -6.07
CA ALA A 275 8.35 -10.21 -6.10
C ALA A 275 7.16 -9.84 -5.19
N HIS A 276 6.05 -10.58 -5.27
CA HIS A 276 4.89 -10.40 -4.41
C HIS A 276 5.18 -10.79 -2.96
N PHE A 277 5.96 -11.86 -2.73
CA PHE A 277 6.41 -12.22 -1.38
C PHE A 277 7.21 -11.10 -0.73
N LEU A 278 8.21 -10.55 -1.43
CA LEU A 278 9.08 -9.50 -0.90
C LEU A 278 8.29 -8.24 -0.55
N TYR A 279 7.31 -7.87 -1.37
CA TYR A 279 6.47 -6.70 -1.13
C TYR A 279 5.56 -6.90 0.10
N ALA A 280 4.77 -7.99 0.12
CA ALA A 280 3.88 -8.31 1.24
C ALA A 280 4.64 -8.51 2.56
N ASN A 281 5.81 -9.17 2.50
CA ASN A 281 6.68 -9.36 3.65
C ASN A 281 7.27 -8.03 4.15
N ALA A 282 7.68 -7.12 3.26
CA ALA A 282 8.18 -5.82 3.68
C ALA A 282 7.12 -4.95 4.37
N CYS A 283 5.90 -4.94 3.84
CA CYS A 283 4.76 -4.28 4.48
C CYS A 283 4.45 -4.90 5.85
N SER A 284 4.47 -6.23 5.95
CA SER A 284 4.20 -6.94 7.21
C SER A 284 5.30 -6.71 8.24
N LYS A 285 6.57 -6.76 7.82
CA LYS A 285 7.74 -6.60 8.70
C LYS A 285 7.95 -5.17 9.18
N GLY A 286 7.46 -4.19 8.41
CA GLY A 286 7.52 -2.77 8.71
C GLY A 286 6.17 -2.17 9.10
N GLU A 287 5.21 -2.99 9.55
CA GLU A 287 3.85 -2.55 9.88
C GLU A 287 3.84 -1.40 10.90
N GLU A 288 4.72 -1.44 11.90
CA GLU A 288 4.85 -0.36 12.90
C GLU A 288 5.33 0.98 12.30
N LEU A 289 5.80 0.99 11.05
CA LEU A 289 6.21 2.19 10.33
C LEU A 289 5.03 2.81 9.57
N ILE A 290 4.01 2.00 9.25
CA ILE A 290 2.81 2.40 8.50
C ILE A 290 1.88 3.28 9.34
N ILE A 291 1.82 3.07 10.66
CA ILE A 291 0.97 3.85 11.59
C ILE A 291 1.22 5.38 11.57
N THR A 292 2.30 5.82 10.94
CA THR A 292 2.65 7.24 10.76
C THR A 292 2.39 7.78 9.34
N SER A 293 1.86 6.93 8.46
CA SER A 293 1.53 7.24 7.07
C SER A 293 0.33 8.18 6.96
N TRP A 294 0.22 8.87 5.83
CA TRP A 294 -0.90 9.76 5.52
C TRP A 294 -2.26 9.08 5.65
N ASP A 295 -2.34 7.83 5.19
CA ASP A 295 -3.57 7.05 5.16
C ASP A 295 -4.07 6.77 6.60
N MET A 296 -3.15 6.61 7.55
CA MET A 296 -3.48 6.41 8.96
C MET A 296 -3.94 7.69 9.66
N TYR A 297 -3.14 8.78 9.59
CA TYR A 297 -3.40 9.97 10.42
C TYR A 297 -4.26 11.05 9.76
N PHE A 298 -4.42 11.03 8.43
CA PHE A 298 -5.13 12.09 7.71
C PHE A 298 -6.30 11.57 6.90
N GLU A 299 -6.09 10.59 6.01
CA GLU A 299 -7.13 10.12 5.09
C GLU A 299 -8.34 9.59 5.87
N LYS A 300 -9.59 9.77 5.43
CA LYS A 300 -10.74 9.22 6.16
C LYS A 300 -11.01 7.77 5.73
N TRP A 301 -11.63 6.97 6.58
CA TRP A 301 -11.99 5.60 6.20
C TRP A 301 -13.33 5.61 5.46
N GLY A 302 -13.25 5.72 4.13
CA GLY A 302 -14.40 5.72 3.22
C GLY A 302 -14.29 4.69 2.12
N PHE A 303 -15.24 4.74 1.17
CA PHE A 303 -15.30 3.81 0.06
C PHE A 303 -13.97 3.70 -0.68
N MET A 304 -13.26 4.81 -0.90
CA MET A 304 -11.95 4.78 -1.57
C MET A 304 -10.99 3.79 -0.90
N LEU A 305 -10.69 3.95 0.40
CA LEU A 305 -9.76 3.06 1.08
C LEU A 305 -10.33 1.64 1.26
N ILE A 306 -11.62 1.51 1.57
CA ILE A 306 -12.26 0.22 1.79
C ILE A 306 -12.26 -0.62 0.51
N PHE A 307 -12.76 -0.05 -0.59
CA PHE A 307 -12.84 -0.73 -1.88
C PHE A 307 -11.45 -1.09 -2.43
N TRP A 308 -10.49 -0.17 -2.36
CA TRP A 308 -9.15 -0.44 -2.86
C TRP A 308 -8.42 -1.53 -2.05
N ASN A 309 -8.61 -1.59 -0.74
CA ASN A 309 -7.99 -2.63 0.09
C ASN A 309 -8.68 -3.99 -0.04
N LEU A 310 -10.01 -4.03 -0.19
CA LEU A 310 -10.76 -5.28 -0.32
C LEU A 310 -10.71 -5.87 -1.74
N ALA A 311 -10.87 -5.02 -2.76
CA ALA A 311 -11.06 -5.46 -4.14
C ALA A 311 -10.00 -4.88 -5.09
N GLY A 312 -9.84 -3.55 -5.11
CA GLY A 312 -9.05 -2.85 -6.14
C GLY A 312 -7.60 -3.34 -6.25
N VAL A 313 -6.81 -3.22 -5.18
CA VAL A 313 -5.40 -3.65 -5.15
C VAL A 313 -5.25 -5.16 -5.41
N PRO A 314 -5.85 -6.07 -4.61
CA PRO A 314 -5.55 -7.50 -4.73
C PRO A 314 -5.96 -8.09 -6.08
N LEU A 315 -7.04 -7.58 -6.68
CA LEU A 315 -7.69 -8.20 -7.83
C LEU A 315 -7.50 -7.42 -9.13
N SER A 316 -6.89 -6.23 -9.09
CA SER A 316 -6.46 -5.52 -10.30
C SER A 316 -4.94 -5.54 -10.49
N TYR A 317 -4.15 -5.73 -9.42
CA TYR A 317 -2.68 -5.80 -9.56
C TYR A 317 -2.21 -7.20 -9.94
N CYS A 318 -3.07 -8.21 -9.82
CA CYS A 318 -2.75 -9.61 -10.10
C CYS A 318 -2.83 -9.99 -11.60
N HIS A 319 -3.07 -9.05 -12.52
CA HIS A 319 -3.22 -9.41 -13.95
C HIS A 319 -1.96 -10.05 -14.55
N CYS A 320 -0.76 -9.73 -14.06
CA CYS A 320 0.44 -10.47 -14.43
C CYS A 320 0.37 -11.94 -14.02
N THR A 321 -0.19 -12.23 -12.84
CA THR A 321 -0.40 -13.59 -12.32
C THR A 321 -1.49 -14.32 -13.10
N LEU A 322 -2.62 -13.67 -13.39
CA LEU A 322 -3.68 -14.28 -14.20
C LEU A 322 -3.17 -14.65 -15.60
N TYR A 323 -2.34 -13.78 -16.19
CA TYR A 323 -1.75 -14.05 -17.50
C TYR A 323 -0.91 -15.33 -17.48
N ILE A 324 0.06 -15.45 -16.57
CA ILE A 324 0.92 -16.66 -16.49
C ILE A 324 0.19 -17.93 -16.03
N ALA A 325 -0.98 -17.79 -15.39
CA ALA A 325 -1.81 -18.91 -14.97
C ALA A 325 -2.69 -19.47 -16.10
N ASN A 326 -2.97 -18.64 -17.12
CA ASN A 326 -3.91 -18.97 -18.20
C ASN A 326 -3.21 -19.16 -19.57
N HIS A 327 -1.92 -18.88 -19.68
CA HIS A 327 -1.15 -19.06 -20.92
C HIS A 327 -0.03 -20.08 -20.73
N ASP A 328 0.37 -20.73 -21.82
CA ASP A 328 1.46 -21.70 -21.80
C ASP A 328 2.80 -20.98 -21.51
N PRO A 329 3.70 -21.55 -20.67
CA PRO A 329 5.02 -20.96 -20.40
C PRO A 329 5.85 -20.58 -21.62
N SER A 330 5.64 -21.22 -22.77
CA SER A 330 6.32 -20.87 -24.02
C SER A 330 5.94 -19.50 -24.57
N GLU A 331 4.76 -18.97 -24.24
CA GLU A 331 4.24 -17.69 -24.76
C GLU A 331 4.88 -16.46 -24.11
N TYR A 332 5.37 -16.61 -22.88
CA TYR A 332 6.02 -15.54 -22.12
C TYR A 332 7.45 -15.92 -21.71
N HIS A 333 8.07 -16.87 -22.39
CA HIS A 333 9.40 -17.35 -22.03
C HIS A 333 10.48 -16.28 -22.18
N TRP A 334 11.23 -16.04 -21.11
CA TRP A 334 12.44 -15.22 -21.10
C TRP A 334 13.70 -16.09 -21.17
N PRO A 335 14.73 -15.66 -21.91
CA PRO A 335 16.00 -16.37 -21.89
C PRO A 335 16.61 -16.33 -20.48
N THR A 336 17.16 -17.45 -20.02
CA THR A 336 17.62 -17.65 -18.63
C THR A 336 18.55 -16.54 -18.14
N TRP A 337 19.46 -16.03 -18.98
CA TRP A 337 20.37 -14.96 -18.58
C TRP A 337 19.64 -13.66 -18.25
N ALA A 338 18.54 -13.35 -18.96
CA ALA A 338 17.75 -12.15 -18.73
C ALA A 338 16.93 -12.29 -17.44
N LEU A 339 16.39 -13.48 -17.18
CA LEU A 339 15.75 -13.79 -15.89
C LEU A 339 16.74 -13.64 -14.74
N VAL A 340 17.91 -14.26 -14.81
CA VAL A 340 18.94 -14.16 -13.75
C VAL A 340 19.31 -12.70 -13.49
N LEU A 341 19.52 -11.90 -14.54
CA LEU A 341 19.78 -10.47 -14.41
C LEU A 341 18.61 -9.73 -13.75
N LEU A 342 17.37 -10.05 -14.12
CA LEU A 342 16.17 -9.44 -13.56
C LEU A 342 16.02 -9.78 -12.07
N PHE A 343 16.23 -11.03 -11.66
CA PHE A 343 16.21 -11.43 -10.24
C PHE A 343 17.25 -10.65 -9.42
N ILE A 344 18.51 -10.61 -9.90
CA ILE A 344 19.60 -9.89 -9.22
C ILE A 344 19.27 -8.39 -9.12
N THR A 345 18.81 -7.79 -10.22
CA THR A 345 18.46 -6.37 -10.26
C THR A 345 17.29 -6.07 -9.33
N TYR A 346 16.26 -6.92 -9.32
CA TYR A 346 15.09 -6.75 -8.47
C TYR A 346 15.45 -6.84 -6.99
N LEU A 347 16.27 -7.81 -6.59
CA LEU A 347 16.75 -7.93 -5.21
C LEU A 347 17.60 -6.73 -4.78
N PHE A 348 18.43 -6.21 -5.68
CA PHE A 348 19.18 -4.98 -5.41
C PHE A 348 18.26 -3.77 -5.24
N VAL A 349 17.28 -3.57 -6.14
CA VAL A 349 16.32 -2.47 -6.03
C VAL A 349 15.42 -2.62 -4.80
N TYR A 350 15.03 -3.84 -4.45
CA TYR A 350 14.36 -4.17 -3.18
C TYR A 350 15.17 -3.74 -1.97
N TRP A 351 16.47 -4.02 -1.96
CA TRP A 351 17.35 -3.56 -0.88
C TRP A 351 17.36 -2.03 -0.76
N ILE A 352 17.44 -1.29 -1.88
CA ILE A 352 17.34 0.18 -1.87
C ILE A 352 16.00 0.63 -1.29
N TRP A 353 14.89 0.07 -1.77
CA TRP A 353 13.54 0.48 -1.37
C TRP A 353 13.27 0.24 0.11
N ASP A 354 13.59 -0.96 0.61
CA ASP A 354 13.36 -1.38 1.97
C ASP A 354 14.22 -0.57 2.96
N THR A 355 15.50 -0.37 2.63
CA THR A 355 16.42 0.41 3.47
C THR A 355 16.19 1.91 3.37
N ALA A 356 15.73 2.45 2.24
CA ALA A 356 15.29 3.84 2.14
C ALA A 356 14.13 4.11 3.09
N ASN A 357 13.07 3.29 3.04
CA ASN A 357 11.96 3.45 3.96
C ASN A 357 12.39 3.27 5.42
N SER A 358 13.27 2.31 5.71
CA SER A 358 13.82 2.13 7.05
C SER A 358 14.59 3.36 7.54
N GLN A 359 15.49 3.93 6.73
CA GLN A 359 16.31 5.09 7.11
C GLN A 359 15.45 6.29 7.48
N LYS A 360 14.41 6.59 6.68
CA LYS A 360 13.44 7.66 6.98
C LYS A 360 12.75 7.44 8.32
N ASN A 361 12.22 6.24 8.54
CA ASN A 361 11.42 5.97 9.73
C ASN A 361 12.28 5.85 10.99
N MET A 362 13.45 5.20 10.91
CA MET A 362 14.40 5.12 12.01
C MET A 362 14.94 6.49 12.40
N PHE A 363 15.27 7.35 11.43
CA PHE A 363 15.66 8.74 11.71
C PHE A 363 14.59 9.47 12.52
N ARG A 364 13.31 9.36 12.11
CA ARG A 364 12.20 10.00 12.82
C ARG A 364 11.96 9.44 14.21
N ALA A 365 12.13 8.14 14.39
CA ALA A 365 11.99 7.52 15.69
C ALA A 365 13.12 7.94 16.63
N GLN A 366 14.35 7.97 16.15
CA GLN A 366 15.52 8.46 16.88
C GLN A 366 15.37 9.92 17.31
N GLU A 367 14.88 10.81 16.44
CA GLU A 367 14.58 12.20 16.80
C GLU A 367 13.58 12.33 17.96
N ARG A 368 12.71 11.34 18.14
CA ARG A 368 11.68 11.29 19.19
C ARG A 368 12.11 10.48 20.41
N GLY A 369 13.35 9.96 20.44
CA GLY A 369 13.82 9.09 21.50
C GLY A 369 13.17 7.69 21.51
N VAL A 370 12.56 7.27 20.40
CA VAL A 370 11.90 5.96 20.26
C VAL A 370 12.84 4.98 19.57
N ALA A 371 13.13 3.85 20.22
CA ALA A 371 13.92 2.77 19.64
C ALA A 371 13.04 1.84 18.78
N LEU A 372 13.26 1.82 17.47
CA LEU A 372 12.64 0.86 16.55
C LEU A 372 13.60 -0.30 16.26
N ASN A 373 13.71 -1.23 17.21
CA ASN A 373 14.59 -2.40 17.12
C ASN A 373 13.80 -3.72 17.12
N ARG A 374 12.79 -3.83 16.25
CA ARG A 374 12.07 -5.07 16.02
C ARG A 374 12.94 -6.01 15.16
N LYS A 375 13.07 -7.27 15.59
CA LYS A 375 13.76 -8.33 14.83
C LYS A 375 12.75 -9.06 13.95
N THR A 376 12.68 -8.68 12.68
CA THR A 376 11.79 -9.30 11.67
C THR A 376 12.59 -9.74 10.44
N PHE A 377 12.14 -10.79 9.73
CA PHE A 377 12.91 -11.36 8.62
C PHE A 377 12.47 -10.83 7.25
N PRO A 378 13.42 -10.51 6.34
CA PRO A 378 14.84 -10.28 6.59
C PRO A 378 15.10 -8.86 7.13
N GLN A 379 16.07 -8.71 8.04
CA GLN A 379 16.64 -7.40 8.37
C GLN A 379 17.77 -7.11 7.39
N LEU A 380 17.60 -6.09 6.56
CA LEU A 380 18.62 -5.70 5.58
C LEU A 380 19.70 -4.81 6.20
N PRO A 381 20.96 -4.90 5.74
CA PRO A 381 22.02 -4.01 6.18
C PRO A 381 21.72 -2.56 5.75
N TRP A 382 22.26 -1.59 6.49
CA TRP A 382 22.10 -0.15 6.21
C TRP A 382 20.67 0.40 6.35
N LYS A 383 19.88 -0.21 7.25
CA LYS A 383 18.52 0.25 7.59
C LYS A 383 18.46 1.61 8.31
N ALA A 384 19.56 2.07 8.89
CA ALA A 384 19.70 3.41 9.48
C ALA A 384 21.04 4.03 9.06
N VAL A 385 21.08 5.36 9.07
CA VAL A 385 22.32 6.14 8.88
C VAL A 385 22.83 6.55 10.26
N GLU A 386 24.09 6.23 10.56
CA GLU A 386 24.75 6.67 11.78
C GLU A 386 25.15 8.14 11.66
N ASN A 387 24.88 8.94 12.70
CA ASN A 387 25.14 10.39 12.72
C ASN A 387 24.62 11.12 11.45
N PRO A 388 23.32 11.01 11.14
CA PRO A 388 22.76 11.46 9.87
C PRO A 388 22.86 12.97 9.69
N VAL A 389 23.15 13.41 8.47
CA VAL A 389 23.02 14.82 8.08
C VAL A 389 21.54 15.17 7.89
N PHE A 390 21.07 16.22 8.58
CA PHE A 390 19.70 16.71 8.47
C PHE A 390 19.63 18.24 8.51
N ILE A 391 18.47 18.78 8.13
CA ILE A 391 18.17 20.21 8.17
C ILE A 391 17.12 20.45 9.25
N LYS A 392 17.41 21.33 10.23
CA LYS A 392 16.40 21.75 11.20
C LYS A 392 15.37 22.66 10.54
N THR A 393 14.09 22.50 10.88
CA THR A 393 13.01 23.34 10.37
C THR A 393 12.44 24.22 11.48
N ARG A 394 11.76 25.31 11.11
CA ARG A 394 11.05 26.18 12.07
C ARG A 394 9.89 25.47 12.77
N THR A 395 9.42 24.35 12.22
CA THR A 395 8.31 23.56 12.79
C THR A 395 8.74 22.63 13.92
N GLY A 396 10.04 22.57 14.25
CA GLY A 396 10.60 21.64 15.25
C GLY A 396 10.98 20.28 14.67
N ASP A 397 10.36 19.85 13.56
CA ASP A 397 10.78 18.67 12.80
C ASP A 397 12.13 18.92 12.09
N SER A 398 12.93 17.87 11.82
CA SER A 398 14.08 17.97 10.90
C SER A 398 13.76 17.45 9.50
N ILE A 399 14.65 17.56 8.52
CA ILE A 399 14.54 16.91 7.20
C ILE A 399 15.81 16.07 7.01
N LEU A 400 15.66 14.75 6.82
CA LEU A 400 16.78 13.85 6.54
C LEU A 400 17.39 14.21 5.17
N CYS A 401 18.69 14.52 5.16
CA CYS A 401 19.45 14.92 3.98
C CYS A 401 20.66 14.00 3.77
N ASP A 402 20.52 12.74 4.14
CA ASP A 402 21.59 11.73 4.11
C ASP A 402 21.05 10.35 3.68
N GLY A 403 21.95 9.39 3.52
CA GLY A 403 21.63 8.05 3.04
C GLY A 403 20.95 8.11 1.68
N TRP A 404 19.88 7.34 1.52
CA TRP A 404 19.08 7.34 0.30
C TRP A 404 18.40 8.68 -0.01
N TYR A 405 17.96 9.40 1.03
CA TYR A 405 17.33 10.71 0.91
C TYR A 405 18.32 11.85 0.66
N GLY A 406 19.63 11.58 0.79
CA GLY A 406 20.71 12.44 0.29
C GLY A 406 21.02 12.23 -1.19
N LYS A 407 20.57 11.13 -1.81
CA LYS A 407 20.76 10.84 -3.24
C LYS A 407 19.64 11.40 -4.10
N ALA A 408 18.39 11.10 -3.73
CA ALA A 408 17.20 11.65 -4.37
C ALA A 408 16.04 11.70 -3.38
N ARG A 409 15.21 12.73 -3.50
CA ARG A 409 14.15 13.05 -2.52
C ARG A 409 13.04 12.00 -2.46
N LYS A 410 12.82 11.30 -3.57
CA LYS A 410 11.79 10.26 -3.78
C LYS A 410 12.36 8.99 -4.38
N ILE A 411 13.59 8.61 -4.02
CA ILE A 411 14.24 7.40 -4.54
C ILE A 411 13.43 6.11 -4.34
N HIS A 412 12.75 5.98 -3.20
CA HIS A 412 11.81 4.87 -2.94
C HIS A 412 10.69 4.78 -3.98
N TYR A 413 10.19 5.91 -4.50
CA TYR A 413 9.18 5.90 -5.57
C TYR A 413 9.75 5.41 -6.90
N THR A 414 11.04 5.66 -7.18
CA THR A 414 11.73 5.06 -8.33
C THR A 414 11.79 3.55 -8.22
N CYS A 415 12.09 3.04 -7.03
CA CYS A 415 12.10 1.60 -6.80
C CYS A 415 10.70 0.98 -6.93
N ASP A 416 9.66 1.60 -6.36
CA ASP A 416 8.29 1.13 -6.54
C ASP A 416 7.87 1.09 -8.01
N LEU A 417 8.22 2.14 -8.78
CA LEU A 417 7.96 2.17 -10.22
C LEU A 417 8.71 1.05 -10.97
N PHE A 418 9.95 0.77 -10.59
CA PHE A 418 10.72 -0.34 -11.13
C PHE A 418 10.05 -1.70 -10.83
N PHE A 419 9.52 -1.90 -9.62
CA PHE A 419 8.79 -3.13 -9.29
C PHE A 419 7.54 -3.27 -10.16
N ALA A 420 6.74 -2.21 -10.25
CA ALA A 420 5.53 -2.22 -11.07
C ALA A 420 5.86 -2.57 -12.52
N LEU A 421 6.82 -1.87 -13.14
CA LEU A 421 7.28 -2.15 -14.50
C LEU A 421 7.79 -3.59 -14.67
N SER A 422 8.50 -4.13 -13.68
CA SER A 422 9.01 -5.51 -13.74
C SER A 422 7.88 -6.55 -13.73
N TRP A 423 6.79 -6.30 -12.99
CA TRP A 423 5.63 -7.21 -12.94
C TRP A 423 4.87 -7.26 -14.26
N GLY A 424 4.81 -6.14 -15.00
CA GLY A 424 4.25 -6.13 -16.35
C GLY A 424 5.22 -6.67 -17.41
N ALA A 425 6.51 -6.33 -17.30
CA ALA A 425 7.51 -6.74 -18.27
C ALA A 425 7.67 -8.27 -18.33
N ILE A 426 7.66 -8.95 -17.19
CA ILE A 426 7.88 -10.41 -17.12
C ILE A 426 6.84 -11.21 -17.91
N THR A 427 5.66 -10.64 -18.19
CA THR A 427 4.61 -11.27 -19.00
C THR A 427 4.67 -10.92 -20.49
N GLY A 428 5.64 -10.11 -20.92
CA GLY A 428 5.74 -9.64 -22.30
C GLY A 428 4.69 -8.58 -22.66
N PHE A 429 4.40 -8.44 -23.97
CA PHE A 429 3.56 -7.38 -24.53
C PHE A 429 2.34 -7.89 -25.32
N HIS A 430 2.06 -9.19 -25.25
CA HIS A 430 0.92 -9.79 -25.96
C HIS A 430 -0.43 -9.37 -25.37
N SER A 431 -0.50 -9.18 -24.05
CA SER A 431 -1.69 -8.67 -23.36
C SER A 431 -1.44 -7.28 -22.76
N PRO A 432 -2.42 -6.34 -22.84
CA PRO A 432 -2.34 -5.06 -22.16
C PRO A 432 -2.65 -5.13 -20.66
N PHE A 433 -3.31 -6.18 -20.17
CA PHE A 433 -3.80 -6.21 -18.78
C PHE A 433 -2.69 -6.29 -17.72
N PRO A 434 -1.60 -7.06 -17.90
CA PRO A 434 -0.44 -6.98 -17.00
C PRO A 434 0.17 -5.58 -16.91
N TRP A 435 -0.04 -4.72 -17.93
CA TRP A 435 0.45 -3.35 -17.97
C TRP A 435 -0.47 -2.33 -17.29
N PHE A 436 -1.67 -2.73 -16.87
CA PHE A 436 -2.59 -1.86 -16.13
C PHE A 436 -1.97 -1.35 -14.83
N TYR A 437 -1.44 -2.24 -13.98
CA TYR A 437 -0.79 -1.85 -12.73
C TYR A 437 0.41 -0.92 -12.94
N PRO A 438 1.40 -1.23 -13.82
CA PRO A 438 2.48 -0.31 -14.13
C PRO A 438 2.00 1.08 -14.55
N PHE A 439 1.00 1.16 -15.43
CA PHE A 439 0.46 2.43 -15.90
C PHE A 439 -0.25 3.21 -14.78
N PHE A 440 -1.20 2.56 -14.10
CA PHE A 440 -1.94 3.14 -12.99
C PHE A 440 -0.99 3.64 -11.88
N PHE A 441 -0.03 2.80 -11.49
CA PHE A 441 0.94 3.13 -10.46
C PHE A 441 1.85 4.29 -10.86
N SER A 442 2.29 4.34 -12.13
CA SER A 442 3.08 5.46 -12.65
C SER A 442 2.36 6.80 -12.53
N CYS A 443 1.09 6.85 -12.93
CA CYS A 443 0.27 8.06 -12.79
C CYS A 443 0.09 8.44 -11.31
N MET A 444 -0.25 7.46 -10.47
CA MET A 444 -0.48 7.68 -9.05
C MET A 444 0.78 8.17 -8.34
N ILE A 445 1.94 7.58 -8.58
CA ILE A 445 3.18 7.90 -7.86
C ILE A 445 3.72 9.28 -8.24
N VAL A 446 3.56 9.69 -9.51
CA VAL A 446 3.90 11.05 -9.98
C VAL A 446 2.98 12.07 -9.32
N HIS A 447 1.67 11.84 -9.35
CA HIS A 447 0.69 12.71 -8.69
C HIS A 447 0.97 12.83 -7.18
N ARG A 448 1.26 11.70 -6.52
CA ARG A 448 1.63 11.63 -5.11
C ARG A 448 2.90 12.42 -4.80
N ALA A 449 3.92 12.34 -5.66
CA ALA A 449 5.17 13.09 -5.48
C ALA A 449 4.95 14.61 -5.59
N ILE A 450 4.18 15.06 -6.58
CA ILE A 450 3.87 16.49 -6.78
C ILE A 450 3.16 17.05 -5.55
N ARG A 451 2.10 16.37 -5.09
CA ARG A 451 1.32 16.78 -3.92
C ARG A 451 2.17 16.85 -2.66
N ASP A 452 3.05 15.86 -2.45
CA ASP A 452 3.94 15.84 -1.29
C ASP A 452 4.95 16.98 -1.30
N ILE A 453 5.55 17.29 -2.47
CA ILE A 453 6.49 18.41 -2.61
C ILE A 453 5.80 19.74 -2.33
N GLN A 454 4.59 19.94 -2.86
CA GLN A 454 3.81 21.16 -2.60
C GLN A 454 3.54 21.33 -1.11
N LYS A 455 3.10 20.27 -0.42
CA LYS A 455 2.87 20.27 1.03
C LYS A 455 4.16 20.54 1.81
N CYS A 456 5.28 19.95 1.42
CA CYS A 456 6.56 20.13 2.08
C CYS A 456 7.15 21.54 1.86
N ARG A 457 6.97 22.13 0.67
CA ARG A 457 7.30 23.55 0.41
C ARG A 457 6.48 24.48 1.30
N ALA A 458 5.17 24.27 1.35
CA ALA A 458 4.28 25.07 2.19
C ALA A 458 4.61 24.94 3.68
N LYS A 459 4.89 23.71 4.16
CA LYS A 459 5.18 23.44 5.57
C LYS A 459 6.55 23.94 6.02
N TYR A 460 7.62 23.68 5.25
CA TYR A 460 8.99 23.87 5.72
C TYR A 460 9.70 25.10 5.12
N GLY A 461 9.13 25.73 4.09
CA GLY A 461 9.64 26.98 3.50
C GLY A 461 11.13 26.93 3.15
N ASP A 462 11.92 27.84 3.74
CA ASP A 462 13.37 27.97 3.51
C ASP A 462 14.16 26.67 3.73
N ALA A 463 13.77 25.88 4.73
CA ALA A 463 14.43 24.61 5.02
C ALA A 463 14.19 23.59 3.89
N TRP A 464 13.01 23.60 3.26
CA TRP A 464 12.77 22.79 2.08
C TRP A 464 13.60 23.28 0.90
N MET A 465 13.64 24.59 0.65
CA MET A 465 14.46 25.15 -0.43
C MET A 465 15.94 24.76 -0.29
N GLU A 466 16.47 24.76 0.93
CA GLU A 466 17.81 24.26 1.21
C GLU A 466 17.95 22.76 0.92
N TYR A 467 16.95 21.96 1.29
CA TYR A 467 16.93 20.54 0.94
C TYR A 467 16.92 20.31 -0.58
N GLU A 468 16.15 21.10 -1.35
CA GLU A 468 16.14 21.02 -2.81
C GLU A 468 17.49 21.40 -3.43
N LYS A 469 18.23 22.33 -2.82
CA LYS A 469 19.59 22.69 -3.25
C LYS A 469 20.59 21.57 -3.00
N ARG A 470 20.53 20.93 -1.83
CA ARG A 470 21.44 19.82 -1.47
C ARG A 470 21.14 18.54 -2.23
N VAL A 471 19.86 18.26 -2.45
CA VAL A 471 19.37 17.04 -3.10
C VAL A 471 18.50 17.44 -4.31
N PRO A 472 19.13 17.86 -5.43
CA PRO A 472 18.40 18.38 -6.58
C PRO A 472 17.54 17.30 -7.26
N TRP A 473 17.95 16.05 -7.20
CA TRP A 473 17.27 14.94 -7.86
C TRP A 473 15.98 14.57 -7.14
N LEU A 474 14.89 14.45 -7.90
CA LEU A 474 13.61 14.03 -7.36
C LEU A 474 13.52 12.50 -7.30
N PHE A 475 13.65 11.83 -8.43
CA PHE A 475 13.47 10.38 -8.56
C PHE A 475 14.81 9.66 -8.73
N ILE A 476 15.47 9.88 -9.86
CA ILE A 476 16.70 9.18 -10.25
C ILE A 476 17.91 10.10 -10.02
N PRO A 477 18.90 9.70 -9.20
CA PRO A 477 20.14 10.44 -9.09
C PRO A 477 20.98 10.23 -10.36
N VAL A 478 21.28 11.30 -11.09
CA VAL A 478 22.28 11.24 -12.17
C VAL A 478 23.54 11.97 -11.72
N SER A 479 24.68 11.32 -11.87
CA SER A 479 25.98 11.93 -11.56
C SER A 479 26.30 13.00 -12.59
N TYR A 480 26.34 14.26 -12.17
CA TYR A 480 26.98 15.31 -12.95
C TYR A 480 28.49 15.29 -12.67
N PRO A 481 29.37 15.38 -13.68
CA PRO A 481 30.77 15.69 -13.45
C PRO A 481 30.89 17.01 -12.67
N ARG A 482 31.60 17.00 -11.53
CA ARG A 482 31.83 18.15 -10.63
C ARG A 482 32.26 19.45 -11.35
N THR A 483 32.82 19.35 -12.55
CA THR A 483 33.28 20.47 -13.36
C THR A 483 32.17 21.38 -13.89
N LYS A 484 30.91 20.91 -14.03
CA LYS A 484 29.79 21.74 -14.52
C LYS A 484 28.96 22.43 -13.42
N GLN A 485 29.13 22.06 -12.15
CA GLN A 485 28.50 22.78 -11.03
C GLN A 485 28.98 24.24 -10.95
N ARG A 486 30.26 24.48 -11.27
CA ARG A 486 30.85 25.81 -11.36
C ARG A 486 30.27 26.66 -12.50
N TRP A 487 29.85 26.04 -13.61
CA TRP A 487 29.25 26.75 -14.75
C TRP A 487 27.81 27.17 -14.50
N VAL A 488 27.03 26.38 -13.76
CA VAL A 488 25.65 26.73 -13.34
C VAL A 488 25.66 27.84 -12.28
N GLU A 489 26.67 27.86 -11.39
CA GLU A 489 26.87 28.99 -10.47
C GLU A 489 27.35 30.26 -11.21
N LEU A 490 28.25 30.14 -12.18
CA LEU A 490 28.72 31.27 -12.99
C LEU A 490 27.62 31.86 -13.89
N THR A 491 26.72 31.05 -14.44
CA THR A 491 25.57 31.57 -15.21
C THR A 491 24.52 32.24 -14.33
N LYS A 492 24.33 31.78 -13.08
CA LYS A 492 23.49 32.52 -12.11
C LYS A 492 24.09 33.88 -11.73
N TYR A 493 25.41 33.98 -11.60
CA TYR A 493 26.09 35.26 -11.37
C TYR A 493 26.06 36.20 -12.60
N ALA A 494 26.17 35.66 -13.82
CA ALA A 494 26.11 36.46 -15.05
C ALA A 494 24.70 37.03 -15.33
N VAL A 495 23.64 36.27 -15.04
CA VAL A 495 22.25 36.73 -15.23
C VAL A 495 21.84 37.78 -14.18
N CYS A 496 22.40 37.73 -12.96
CA CYS A 496 22.14 38.77 -11.94
C CYS A 496 22.84 40.11 -12.23
N HIS A 497 23.92 40.14 -13.01
CA HIS A 497 24.65 41.38 -13.32
C HIS A 497 24.27 42.05 -14.64
N LEU A 498 23.52 41.37 -15.52
CA LEU A 498 23.00 41.97 -16.76
C LEU A 498 21.63 42.65 -16.59
N GLY A 499 21.01 42.57 -15.41
CA GLY A 499 19.77 43.26 -15.06
C GLY A 499 19.94 44.62 -14.35
N ARG A 500 21.15 45.15 -14.29
CA ARG A 500 21.44 46.51 -13.79
C ARG A 500 22.45 47.20 -14.70
N ARG A 501 22.02 47.58 -15.90
CA ARG A 501 22.49 48.76 -16.63
C ARG A 501 21.38 49.26 -17.54
#